data_AF-A0A352NSB5-F1
#
_entry.id   AF-A0A352NSB5-F1
#
_cell.length_a   1.000
_cell.length_b   1.000
_cell.length_c   1.000
_cell.angle_alpha   90.00
_cell.angle_beta   90.00
_cell.angle_gamma   90.00
#
_symmetry.space_group_name_H-M   'P 1'
#
loop_
_entity.id
_entity.type
_entity.pdbx_description
1 polymer ?
#
loop_
_entity_poly.entity_id
_entity_poly.type
_entity_poly.pdbx_seq_one_letter_code
_entity_poly.pdbx_strand_id
1 'polypeptide(L)'
;RKLGDSGDISNIVVASGAGYADSLSMAPIAAAKGWPILLTESDSLPEKVESYIKSLNIDKTYVLGGTEVITTGLENFLPNPQRLGGTTRFDTNLDILQNFKSDLDFSNVYIAAGDGSNGDEFADALSGGVLASRKSAPLVLIYKTVTQDTADFITRNMSDKTVLTALGGTLVVPDAVPNAIESLYNGENPNEGIGPVVPVTPVPDGEHVSLVIDGYKGNIVNKSNLSFNKGDTVFDVLKKTLDDKGIPIYYEGTGSQIYVQSINGQREFDRPRGGGKSNQSGWKYSVNGNFPEYSCGDEKETLHGGESIHWIYVLGANDTTCFRDVDSVKLNKSSLDMDKGDSETLSAAVSPSDATDKNIVWSSSDESVATVDDDGQVEAVGSGTAAITAESIDNTKGFKVNYDASDNEDVCDVTVSGAVNPDKVTGVTLNKSSTDLEVGKTEKLEATVAPSNAANKKLTWSSSDDSIASVNSDGLVTGEKAGTAVITVKTSDGGKTDTCTVKVKDKSPGKIIQEVHEGGLDLTISQGTDKTVNIYAKSENTSDDITFELYDGDGNLAYIDQSPESTGIMDSTTVLAPGKYHGYIRSSSTSKIEIPEFMVE
;
A
#
# COMPACT_ATOMS: atom_id res chain seq x y z
N ARG A 1 -29.30 27.19 -30.93
CA ARG A 1 -28.01 27.03 -31.66
C ARG A 1 -27.66 25.55 -31.65
N LYS A 2 -27.09 25.00 -32.73
CA LYS A 2 -26.53 23.63 -32.67
C LYS A 2 -25.24 23.67 -31.83
N LEU A 3 -24.96 22.62 -31.05
CA LEU A 3 -23.59 22.42 -30.54
C LEU A 3 -22.66 22.34 -31.76
N GLY A 4 -21.68 23.24 -31.85
CA GLY A 4 -20.71 23.30 -32.96
C GLY A 4 -20.92 24.42 -33.98
N ASP A 5 -22.01 25.20 -33.91
CA ASP A 5 -22.05 26.49 -34.60
C ASP A 5 -21.23 27.49 -33.78
N SER A 6 -19.99 27.74 -34.18
CA SER A 6 -19.09 28.75 -33.63
C SER A 6 -19.58 30.18 -33.92
N GLY A 7 -20.80 30.51 -33.52
CA GLY A 7 -21.06 31.90 -33.16
C GLY A 7 -20.10 32.26 -32.02
N ASP A 8 -19.55 33.47 -32.01
CA ASP A 8 -18.49 33.88 -31.08
C ASP A 8 -18.85 33.54 -29.62
N ILE A 9 -18.37 32.38 -29.14
CA ILE A 9 -18.47 31.98 -27.74
C ILE A 9 -17.37 32.76 -27.04
N SER A 10 -17.75 33.87 -26.42
CA SER A 10 -16.82 34.71 -25.67
C SER A 10 -16.90 34.49 -24.16
N ASN A 11 -17.90 33.78 -23.64
CA ASN A 11 -17.96 33.41 -22.23
C ASN A 11 -18.22 31.92 -22.09
N ILE A 12 -17.58 31.32 -21.09
CA ILE A 12 -17.74 29.90 -20.73
C ILE A 12 -18.01 29.75 -19.25
N VAL A 13 -18.59 28.61 -18.91
CA VAL A 13 -18.80 28.19 -17.53
C VAL A 13 -17.97 26.93 -17.31
N VAL A 14 -17.24 26.86 -16.19
CA VAL A 14 -16.50 25.68 -15.76
C VAL A 14 -17.06 25.21 -14.43
N ALA A 15 -17.41 23.93 -14.34
CA ALA A 15 -17.98 23.31 -13.15
C ALA A 15 -17.38 21.92 -12.94
N SER A 16 -17.35 21.42 -11.70
CA SER A 16 -16.84 20.08 -11.41
C SER A 16 -17.72 19.00 -12.03
N GLY A 17 -17.09 17.94 -12.56
CA GLY A 17 -17.79 16.73 -13.03
C GLY A 17 -18.30 15.85 -11.88
N ALA A 18 -17.76 16.03 -10.67
CA ALA A 18 -18.10 15.21 -9.49
C ALA A 18 -19.38 15.66 -8.76
N GLY A 19 -19.92 16.84 -9.08
CA GLY A 19 -21.11 17.40 -8.43
C GLY A 19 -22.05 18.10 -9.41
N TYR A 20 -23.37 17.92 -9.23
CA TYR A 20 -24.36 18.48 -10.15
C TYR A 20 -24.88 19.86 -9.75
N ALA A 21 -24.86 20.22 -8.45
CA ALA A 21 -25.65 21.36 -7.96
C ALA A 21 -25.14 22.70 -8.50
N ASP A 22 -23.83 22.86 -8.63
CA ASP A 22 -23.20 24.09 -9.13
C ASP A 22 -23.51 24.28 -10.62
N SER A 23 -23.28 23.24 -11.44
CA SER A 23 -23.60 23.27 -12.87
C SER A 23 -25.09 23.47 -13.12
N LEU A 24 -25.95 22.84 -12.31
CA LEU A 24 -27.40 22.97 -12.39
C LEU A 24 -27.89 24.37 -12.02
N SER A 25 -27.26 25.03 -11.04
CA SER A 25 -27.56 26.42 -10.65
C SER A 25 -27.34 27.40 -11.79
N MET A 26 -26.29 27.18 -12.60
CA MET A 26 -25.98 28.02 -13.76
C MET A 26 -26.71 27.61 -15.04
N ALA A 27 -27.25 26.38 -15.11
CA ALA A 27 -27.81 25.81 -16.34
C ALA A 27 -28.85 26.72 -17.05
N PRO A 28 -29.84 27.33 -16.36
CA PRO A 28 -30.81 28.21 -17.03
C PRO A 28 -30.17 29.45 -17.66
N ILE A 29 -29.21 30.05 -16.96
CA ILE A 29 -28.50 31.27 -17.37
C ILE A 29 -27.58 30.95 -18.54
N ALA A 30 -26.75 29.91 -18.42
CA ALA A 30 -25.85 29.46 -19.48
C ALA A 30 -26.64 29.11 -20.76
N ALA A 31 -27.75 28.38 -20.63
CA ALA A 31 -28.61 28.05 -21.77
C ALA A 31 -29.26 29.29 -22.41
N ALA A 32 -29.71 30.27 -21.62
CA ALA A 32 -30.30 31.51 -22.14
C ALA A 32 -29.26 32.38 -22.86
N LYS A 33 -28.01 32.40 -22.37
CA LYS A 33 -26.89 33.14 -22.95
C LYS A 33 -26.17 32.39 -24.08
N GLY A 34 -26.42 31.08 -24.21
CA GLY A 34 -25.73 30.21 -25.15
C GLY A 34 -24.27 29.94 -24.77
N TRP A 35 -23.95 29.96 -23.47
CA TRP A 35 -22.61 29.65 -22.94
C TRP A 35 -22.48 28.15 -22.67
N PRO A 36 -21.38 27.50 -23.08
CA PRO A 36 -21.16 26.10 -22.75
C PRO A 36 -20.78 25.96 -21.27
N ILE A 37 -21.29 24.89 -20.64
CA ILE A 37 -20.81 24.41 -19.34
C ILE A 37 -19.80 23.30 -19.62
N LEU A 38 -18.56 23.53 -19.22
CA LEU A 38 -17.44 22.63 -19.38
C LEU A 38 -17.15 21.95 -18.05
N LEU A 39 -17.05 20.62 -18.06
CA LEU A 39 -16.79 19.85 -16.87
C LEU A 39 -15.29 19.66 -16.67
N THR A 40 -14.88 19.72 -15.42
CA THR A 40 -13.48 19.59 -14.99
C THR A 40 -13.38 18.67 -13.78
N GLU A 41 -12.20 18.10 -13.56
CA GLU A 41 -11.84 17.63 -12.22
C GLU A 41 -11.50 18.84 -11.33
N SER A 42 -11.32 18.62 -10.03
CA SER A 42 -11.13 19.73 -9.07
C SER A 42 -9.91 20.60 -9.39
N ASP A 43 -8.82 20.02 -9.88
CA ASP A 43 -7.54 20.71 -10.07
C ASP A 43 -7.00 20.64 -11.51
N SER A 44 -7.69 19.92 -12.40
CA SER A 44 -7.19 19.61 -13.73
C SER A 44 -8.30 19.60 -14.78
N LEU A 45 -7.99 20.14 -15.97
CA LEU A 45 -8.86 20.06 -17.13
C LEU A 45 -8.57 18.78 -17.91
N PRO A 46 -9.59 18.00 -18.29
CA PRO A 46 -9.42 16.97 -19.29
C PRO A 46 -8.84 17.59 -20.58
N GLU A 47 -7.89 16.91 -21.23
CA GLU A 47 -7.14 17.43 -22.39
C GLU A 47 -8.06 17.95 -23.52
N LYS A 48 -9.21 17.30 -23.71
CA LYS A 48 -10.23 17.72 -24.69
C LYS A 48 -10.88 19.05 -24.32
N VAL A 49 -11.15 19.29 -23.04
CA VAL A 49 -11.74 20.53 -22.53
C VAL A 49 -10.72 21.65 -22.64
N GLU A 50 -9.47 21.40 -22.23
CA GLU A 50 -8.38 22.38 -22.37
C GLU A 50 -8.16 22.79 -23.84
N SER A 51 -8.11 21.81 -24.74
CA SER A 51 -7.99 22.05 -26.19
C SER A 51 -9.16 22.84 -26.75
N TYR A 52 -10.38 22.57 -26.27
CA TYR A 52 -11.57 23.32 -26.66
C TYR A 52 -11.50 24.77 -26.17
N ILE A 53 -11.14 25.02 -24.91
CA ILE A 53 -10.98 26.37 -24.35
C ILE A 53 -9.93 27.16 -25.15
N LYS A 54 -8.77 26.54 -25.46
CA LYS A 54 -7.70 27.16 -26.26
C LYS A 54 -8.12 27.49 -27.70
N SER A 55 -9.15 26.83 -28.24
CA SER A 55 -9.67 27.10 -29.58
C SER A 55 -10.62 28.31 -29.64
N LEU A 56 -11.05 28.81 -28.49
CA LEU A 56 -12.01 29.92 -28.36
C LEU A 56 -11.31 31.22 -27.94
N ASN A 57 -11.90 32.36 -28.29
CA ASN A 57 -11.48 33.67 -27.80
C ASN A 57 -12.35 34.07 -26.60
N ILE A 58 -11.95 33.66 -25.40
CA ILE A 58 -12.74 33.83 -24.18
C ILE A 58 -12.46 35.18 -23.50
N ASP A 59 -13.53 35.95 -23.32
CA ASP A 59 -13.57 37.19 -22.54
C ASP A 59 -13.72 36.91 -21.05
N LYS A 60 -14.50 35.91 -20.63
CA LYS A 60 -14.76 35.57 -19.22
C LYS A 60 -14.98 34.08 -19.01
N THR A 61 -14.42 33.55 -17.93
CA THR A 61 -14.72 32.19 -17.45
C THR A 61 -15.42 32.26 -16.10
N TYR A 62 -16.64 31.72 -16.00
CA TYR A 62 -17.31 31.58 -14.71
C TYR A 62 -16.98 30.23 -14.10
N VAL A 63 -16.28 30.23 -12.96
CA VAL A 63 -15.88 29.02 -12.24
C VAL A 63 -16.88 28.77 -11.13
N LEU A 64 -17.59 27.64 -11.17
CA LEU A 64 -18.67 27.38 -10.23
C LEU A 64 -18.22 26.50 -9.07
N GLY A 65 -18.61 26.90 -7.86
CA GLY A 65 -18.29 26.20 -6.63
C GLY A 65 -17.11 26.82 -5.88
N GLY A 66 -17.00 26.44 -4.60
CA GLY A 66 -15.90 26.84 -3.73
C GLY A 66 -14.55 26.30 -4.21
N THR A 67 -13.49 26.73 -3.55
CA THR A 67 -12.11 26.30 -3.87
C THR A 67 -11.86 24.82 -3.59
N GLU A 68 -12.71 24.18 -2.77
CA GLU A 68 -12.70 22.73 -2.54
C GLU A 68 -13.29 21.92 -3.72
N VAL A 69 -14.09 22.56 -4.57
CA VAL A 69 -14.76 21.94 -5.73
C VAL A 69 -13.95 22.15 -7.01
N ILE A 70 -13.46 23.38 -7.22
CA ILE A 70 -12.51 23.73 -8.28
C ILE A 70 -11.40 24.55 -7.62
N THR A 71 -10.16 24.09 -7.65
CA THR A 71 -9.06 24.77 -6.98
C THR A 71 -8.76 26.14 -7.59
N THR A 72 -8.18 27.04 -6.80
CA THR A 72 -7.66 28.32 -7.32
C THR A 72 -6.54 28.09 -8.33
N GLY A 73 -5.79 26.99 -8.19
CA GLY A 73 -4.78 26.57 -9.15
C GLY A 73 -5.38 26.40 -10.54
N LEU A 74 -6.42 25.59 -10.67
CA LEU A 74 -7.14 25.41 -11.92
C LEU A 74 -7.79 26.72 -12.41
N GLU A 75 -8.43 27.48 -11.51
CA GLU A 75 -9.03 28.77 -11.85
C GLU A 75 -8.04 29.71 -12.55
N ASN A 76 -6.80 29.79 -12.06
CA ASN A 76 -5.76 30.65 -12.62
C ASN A 76 -5.29 30.23 -14.03
N PHE A 77 -5.50 28.98 -14.43
CA PHE A 77 -5.23 28.52 -15.79
C PHE A 77 -6.34 28.87 -16.78
N LEU A 78 -7.52 29.25 -16.29
CA LEU A 78 -8.65 29.61 -17.12
C LEU A 78 -8.56 31.08 -17.58
N PRO A 79 -9.06 31.41 -18.78
CA PRO A 79 -9.03 32.78 -19.29
C PRO A 79 -10.03 33.67 -18.54
N ASN A 80 -9.52 34.73 -17.89
CA ASN A 80 -10.28 35.73 -17.12
C ASN A 80 -11.34 35.11 -16.18
N PRO A 81 -10.91 34.35 -15.16
CA PRO A 81 -11.82 33.64 -14.29
C PRO A 81 -12.59 34.59 -13.37
N GLN A 82 -13.80 34.18 -13.01
CA GLN A 82 -14.57 34.68 -11.88
C GLN A 82 -15.24 33.50 -11.21
N ARG A 83 -14.85 33.23 -9.98
CA ARG A 83 -15.52 32.27 -9.12
C ARG A 83 -16.90 32.75 -8.69
N LEU A 84 -17.86 31.84 -8.72
CA LEU A 84 -19.19 31.97 -8.13
C LEU A 84 -19.45 30.72 -7.27
N GLY A 85 -19.56 30.88 -5.97
CA GLY A 85 -19.61 29.75 -5.05
C GLY A 85 -19.76 30.14 -3.58
N GLY A 86 -20.25 29.19 -2.78
CA GLY A 86 -20.35 29.35 -1.33
C GLY A 86 -20.08 28.05 -0.55
N THR A 87 -20.32 28.07 0.76
CA THR A 87 -20.03 26.94 1.65
C THR A 87 -20.95 25.75 1.41
N THR A 88 -22.18 26.01 0.99
CA THR A 88 -23.16 24.99 0.60
C THR A 88 -23.59 25.19 -0.84
N ARG A 89 -24.20 24.16 -1.42
CA ARG A 89 -24.81 24.25 -2.76
C ARG A 89 -25.91 25.32 -2.86
N PHE A 90 -26.54 25.67 -1.74
CA PHE A 90 -27.56 26.73 -1.69
C PHE A 90 -26.91 28.12 -1.71
N ASP A 91 -25.74 28.26 -1.07
CA ASP A 91 -24.95 29.49 -1.12
C ASP A 91 -24.39 29.72 -2.52
N THR A 92 -23.86 28.68 -3.18
CA THR A 92 -23.45 28.76 -4.59
C THR A 92 -24.63 29.15 -5.49
N ASN A 93 -25.81 28.53 -5.29
CA ASN A 93 -27.01 28.88 -6.04
C ASN A 93 -27.37 30.36 -5.85
N LEU A 94 -27.37 30.86 -4.60
CA LEU A 94 -27.67 32.26 -4.30
C LEU A 94 -26.64 33.22 -4.91
N ASP A 95 -25.34 32.93 -4.82
CA ASP A 95 -24.28 33.77 -5.38
C ASP A 95 -24.40 33.90 -6.91
N ILE A 96 -24.69 32.78 -7.61
CA ILE A 96 -24.99 32.78 -9.04
C ILE A 96 -26.22 33.66 -9.34
N LEU A 97 -27.32 33.48 -8.61
CA LEU A 97 -28.54 34.25 -8.81
C LEU A 97 -28.32 35.75 -8.57
N GLN A 98 -27.53 36.12 -7.56
CA GLN A 98 -27.18 37.51 -7.26
C GLN A 98 -26.31 38.12 -8.36
N ASN A 99 -25.26 37.41 -8.79
CA ASN A 99 -24.36 37.88 -9.85
C ASN A 99 -25.08 38.11 -11.18
N PHE A 100 -26.07 37.28 -11.51
CA PHE A 100 -26.87 37.39 -12.74
C PHE A 100 -28.24 38.03 -12.56
N LYS A 101 -28.50 38.70 -11.43
CA LYS A 101 -29.82 39.31 -11.13
C LYS A 101 -30.39 40.11 -12.31
N SER A 102 -29.58 40.95 -12.95
CA SER A 102 -30.01 41.82 -14.06
C SER A 102 -30.38 41.07 -15.34
N ASP A 103 -29.97 39.81 -15.45
CA ASP A 103 -30.27 38.92 -16.57
C ASP A 103 -31.49 38.03 -16.30
N LEU A 104 -32.02 38.06 -15.09
CA LEU A 104 -33.11 37.20 -14.63
C LEU A 104 -34.46 37.94 -14.64
N ASP A 105 -35.49 37.29 -15.20
CA ASP A 105 -36.88 37.71 -15.16
C ASP A 105 -37.61 37.04 -13.99
N PHE A 106 -37.81 37.82 -12.93
CA PHE A 106 -38.51 37.39 -11.73
C PHE A 106 -40.03 37.33 -11.88
N SER A 107 -40.59 37.47 -13.09
CA SER A 107 -42.02 37.18 -13.34
C SER A 107 -42.36 35.71 -13.10
N ASN A 108 -41.37 34.82 -13.16
CA ASN A 108 -41.49 33.41 -12.77
C ASN A 108 -40.30 33.06 -11.88
N VAL A 109 -40.50 32.27 -10.83
CA VAL A 109 -39.42 31.71 -10.00
C VAL A 109 -39.64 30.21 -9.90
N TYR A 110 -38.65 29.43 -10.32
CA TYR A 110 -38.72 27.96 -10.28
C TYR A 110 -37.96 27.46 -9.06
N ILE A 111 -38.59 26.65 -8.23
CA ILE A 111 -38.04 26.13 -6.98
C ILE A 111 -37.94 24.62 -7.09
N ALA A 112 -36.77 24.05 -6.88
CA ALA A 112 -36.53 22.62 -7.01
C ALA A 112 -35.66 22.09 -5.87
N ALA A 113 -35.74 20.79 -5.60
CA ALA A 113 -34.79 20.14 -4.71
C ALA A 113 -33.38 20.23 -5.32
N GLY A 114 -32.42 20.69 -4.51
CA GLY A 114 -31.00 20.71 -4.85
C GLY A 114 -30.19 19.72 -4.05
N ASP A 115 -30.78 19.08 -3.04
CA ASP A 115 -30.18 18.09 -2.15
C ASP A 115 -31.24 17.08 -1.69
N GLY A 116 -30.78 15.99 -1.09
CA GLY A 116 -31.66 15.04 -0.43
C GLY A 116 -30.95 13.89 0.25
N SER A 117 -31.73 12.88 0.64
CA SER A 117 -31.24 11.78 1.48
C SER A 117 -30.29 10.86 0.71
N ASN A 118 -30.37 10.87 -0.62
CA ASN A 118 -29.55 10.03 -1.48
C ASN A 118 -28.48 10.84 -2.23
N GLY A 119 -28.54 12.18 -2.18
CA GLY A 119 -27.58 13.05 -2.83
C GLY A 119 -27.67 13.04 -4.36
N ASP A 120 -28.81 12.65 -4.92
CA ASP A 120 -29.07 12.52 -6.37
C ASP A 120 -30.41 13.15 -6.80
N GLU A 121 -31.02 13.98 -5.95
CA GLU A 121 -32.32 14.62 -6.16
C GLU A 121 -32.26 15.81 -7.14
N PHE A 122 -31.64 15.62 -8.31
CA PHE A 122 -31.47 16.65 -9.34
C PHE A 122 -32.48 16.57 -10.49
N ALA A 123 -33.26 15.49 -10.60
CA ALA A 123 -34.07 15.20 -11.79
C ALA A 123 -35.13 16.27 -12.10
N ASP A 124 -35.82 16.78 -11.07
CA ASP A 124 -36.84 17.82 -11.22
C ASP A 124 -36.21 19.16 -11.60
N ALA A 125 -35.10 19.52 -10.95
CA ALA A 125 -34.33 20.72 -11.27
C ALA A 125 -33.74 20.66 -12.69
N LEU A 126 -33.23 19.50 -13.12
CA LEU A 126 -32.67 19.30 -14.45
C LEU A 126 -33.73 19.42 -15.55
N SER A 127 -34.88 18.77 -15.36
CA SER A 127 -35.98 18.81 -16.33
C SER A 127 -36.67 20.19 -16.37
N GLY A 128 -36.89 20.81 -15.21
CA GLY A 128 -37.50 22.14 -15.10
C GLY A 128 -36.54 23.30 -15.40
N GLY A 129 -35.22 23.09 -15.32
CA GLY A 129 -34.20 24.11 -15.64
C GLY A 129 -34.28 24.59 -17.10
N VAL A 130 -34.71 23.73 -18.02
CA VAL A 130 -34.98 24.10 -19.42
C VAL A 130 -36.16 25.08 -19.51
N LEU A 131 -37.20 24.88 -18.70
CA LEU A 131 -38.34 25.80 -18.63
C LEU A 131 -37.92 27.14 -18.02
N ALA A 132 -37.12 27.11 -16.94
CA ALA A 132 -36.54 28.31 -16.33
C ALA A 132 -35.71 29.11 -17.36
N SER A 133 -34.88 28.42 -18.15
CA SER A 133 -34.07 29.05 -19.21
C SER A 133 -34.94 29.75 -20.27
N ARG A 134 -36.01 29.11 -20.74
CA ARG A 134 -36.93 29.69 -21.75
C ARG A 134 -37.64 30.95 -21.25
N LYS A 135 -37.73 31.12 -19.93
CA LYS A 135 -38.33 32.28 -19.29
C LYS A 135 -37.29 33.28 -18.78
N SER A 136 -36.00 33.00 -18.96
CA SER A 136 -34.91 33.73 -18.29
C SER A 136 -35.13 33.84 -16.78
N ALA A 137 -35.80 32.85 -16.18
CA ALA A 137 -36.23 32.88 -14.78
C ALA A 137 -35.19 32.24 -13.86
N PRO A 138 -35.11 32.66 -12.58
CA PRO A 138 -34.28 31.99 -11.58
C PRO A 138 -34.72 30.54 -11.34
N LEU A 139 -33.74 29.64 -11.23
CA LEU A 139 -33.89 28.29 -10.67
C LEU A 139 -33.26 28.29 -9.27
N VAL A 140 -34.12 28.19 -8.27
CA VAL A 140 -33.78 28.21 -6.85
C VAL A 140 -33.67 26.78 -6.34
N LEU A 141 -32.52 26.44 -5.77
CA LEU A 141 -32.28 25.13 -5.18
C LEU A 141 -32.56 25.16 -3.67
N ILE A 142 -33.25 24.14 -3.16
CA ILE A 142 -33.62 24.00 -1.74
C ILE A 142 -33.41 22.58 -1.22
N TYR A 143 -33.49 22.39 0.11
CA TYR A 143 -33.71 21.08 0.71
C TYR A 143 -34.79 21.15 1.78
N LYS A 144 -36.03 20.79 1.40
CA LYS A 144 -37.28 20.88 2.19
C LYS A 144 -37.66 22.28 2.68
N THR A 145 -36.70 23.17 2.77
CA THR A 145 -36.78 24.53 3.27
C THR A 145 -35.88 25.43 2.43
N VAL A 146 -36.21 26.72 2.33
CA VAL A 146 -35.37 27.74 1.70
C VAL A 146 -34.59 28.50 2.78
N THR A 147 -33.36 28.93 2.48
CA THR A 147 -32.59 29.77 3.42
C THR A 147 -33.19 31.17 3.49
N GLN A 148 -33.01 31.86 4.62
CA GLN A 148 -33.53 33.23 4.78
C GLN A 148 -32.96 34.17 3.71
N ASP A 149 -31.66 34.11 3.41
CA ASP A 149 -31.04 34.98 2.41
C ASP A 149 -31.58 34.77 1.00
N THR A 150 -31.87 33.52 0.65
CA THR A 150 -32.46 33.19 -0.65
C THR A 150 -33.89 33.70 -0.73
N ALA A 151 -34.69 33.51 0.33
CA ALA A 151 -36.05 34.04 0.40
C ALA A 151 -36.06 35.58 0.32
N ASP A 152 -35.19 36.24 1.07
CA ASP A 152 -34.97 37.68 1.05
C ASP A 152 -34.56 38.19 -0.34
N PHE A 153 -33.66 37.47 -1.03
CA PHE A 153 -33.26 37.81 -2.38
C PHE A 153 -34.44 37.69 -3.36
N ILE A 154 -35.22 36.61 -3.29
CA ILE A 154 -36.39 36.43 -4.16
C ILE A 154 -37.42 37.53 -3.91
N THR A 155 -37.78 37.77 -2.64
CA THR A 155 -38.80 38.76 -2.25
C THR A 155 -38.43 40.19 -2.65
N ARG A 156 -37.15 40.58 -2.55
CA ARG A 156 -36.67 41.91 -3.00
C ARG A 156 -36.75 42.11 -4.51
N ASN A 157 -36.84 41.05 -5.30
CA ASN A 157 -36.81 41.12 -6.77
C ASN A 157 -38.14 40.70 -7.44
N MET A 158 -39.05 40.07 -6.70
CA MET A 158 -40.36 39.67 -7.20
C MET A 158 -41.40 40.82 -7.17
N SER A 159 -42.53 40.58 -7.81
CA SER A 159 -43.70 41.47 -7.83
C SER A 159 -44.96 40.71 -7.42
N ASP A 160 -46.07 41.42 -7.25
CA ASP A 160 -47.41 40.87 -7.05
C ASP A 160 -47.89 39.95 -8.19
N LYS A 161 -47.23 39.99 -9.35
CA LYS A 161 -47.50 39.15 -10.52
C LYS A 161 -46.55 37.96 -10.67
N THR A 162 -45.56 37.84 -9.80
CA THR A 162 -44.58 36.77 -9.87
C THR A 162 -45.23 35.42 -9.58
N VAL A 163 -44.97 34.44 -10.45
CA VAL A 163 -45.45 33.07 -10.28
C VAL A 163 -44.33 32.21 -9.67
N LEU A 164 -44.54 31.74 -8.44
CA LEU A 164 -43.68 30.74 -7.81
C LEU A 164 -44.11 29.34 -8.28
N THR A 165 -43.19 28.58 -8.87
CA THR A 165 -43.44 27.24 -9.40
C THR A 165 -42.55 26.22 -8.70
N ALA A 166 -43.14 25.31 -7.93
CA ALA A 166 -42.44 24.14 -7.41
C ALA A 166 -42.25 23.11 -8.53
N LEU A 167 -41.00 22.68 -8.72
CA LEU A 167 -40.60 21.61 -9.62
C LEU A 167 -40.40 20.35 -8.79
N GLY A 168 -41.41 19.48 -8.79
CA GLY A 168 -41.46 18.26 -8.00
C GLY A 168 -42.70 18.16 -7.13
N GLY A 169 -42.94 17.00 -6.54
CA GLY A 169 -44.05 16.79 -5.61
C GLY A 169 -43.82 17.49 -4.26
N THR A 170 -44.88 17.63 -3.47
CA THR A 170 -44.84 18.28 -2.15
C THR A 170 -43.93 17.58 -1.13
N LEU A 171 -43.58 16.31 -1.39
CA LEU A 171 -42.58 15.62 -0.59
C LEU A 171 -41.17 16.17 -0.82
N VAL A 172 -40.81 16.64 -2.02
CA VAL A 172 -39.46 17.13 -2.35
C VAL A 172 -39.37 18.65 -2.23
N VAL A 173 -40.40 19.37 -2.67
CA VAL A 173 -40.57 20.81 -2.50
C VAL A 173 -41.86 21.05 -1.71
N PRO A 174 -41.82 21.11 -0.37
CA PRO A 174 -43.01 21.31 0.45
C PRO A 174 -43.72 22.63 0.11
N ASP A 175 -45.05 22.63 0.10
CA ASP A 175 -45.87 23.83 -0.11
C ASP A 175 -45.53 24.96 0.87
N ALA A 176 -45.01 24.61 2.06
CA ALA A 176 -44.52 25.56 3.04
C ALA A 176 -43.45 26.50 2.47
N VAL A 177 -42.63 26.08 1.51
CA VAL A 177 -41.57 26.91 0.92
C VAL A 177 -42.11 28.07 0.07
N PRO A 178 -42.88 27.84 -1.02
CA PRO A 178 -43.46 28.94 -1.78
C PRO A 178 -44.41 29.81 -0.93
N ASN A 179 -45.18 29.20 -0.02
CA ASN A 179 -46.04 29.95 0.90
C ASN A 179 -45.21 30.87 1.81
N ALA A 180 -44.05 30.43 2.29
CA ALA A 180 -43.18 31.25 3.12
C ALA A 180 -42.60 32.45 2.38
N ILE A 181 -42.20 32.27 1.12
CA ILE A 181 -41.71 33.35 0.26
C ILE A 181 -42.83 34.38 0.01
N GLU A 182 -44.06 33.91 -0.24
CA GLU A 182 -45.23 34.79 -0.41
C GLU A 182 -45.58 35.56 0.88
N SER A 183 -45.58 34.90 2.04
CA SER A 183 -45.77 35.56 3.33
C SER A 183 -44.71 36.64 3.57
N LEU A 184 -43.42 36.35 3.33
CA LEU A 184 -42.34 37.32 3.48
C LEU A 184 -42.51 38.52 2.53
N TYR A 185 -42.92 38.30 1.28
CA TYR A 185 -43.21 39.38 0.33
C TYR A 185 -44.34 40.31 0.83
N ASN A 186 -45.36 39.73 1.47
CA ASN A 186 -46.49 40.46 2.05
C ASN A 186 -46.17 41.10 3.42
N GLY A 187 -44.93 40.99 3.91
CA GLY A 187 -44.50 41.54 5.20
C GLY A 187 -44.94 40.70 6.41
N GLU A 188 -45.28 39.44 6.20
CA GLU A 188 -45.68 38.48 7.23
C GLU A 188 -44.51 37.56 7.63
N ASN A 189 -44.55 37.04 8.87
CA ASN A 189 -43.57 36.06 9.33
C ASN A 189 -44.10 34.63 9.06
N PRO A 190 -43.41 33.82 8.25
CA PRO A 190 -43.84 32.45 7.96
C PRO A 190 -43.60 31.52 9.16
N ASN A 191 -44.55 30.62 9.42
CA ASN A 191 -44.45 29.65 10.52
C ASN A 191 -43.55 28.46 10.17
N GLU A 192 -43.43 28.10 8.88
CA GLU A 192 -42.68 26.95 8.36
C GLU A 192 -42.15 27.28 6.95
N GLY A 193 -41.25 26.45 6.40
CA GLY A 193 -40.74 26.60 5.03
C GLY A 193 -39.42 27.38 4.90
N ILE A 194 -39.07 28.17 5.91
CA ILE A 194 -37.73 28.74 6.08
C ILE A 194 -36.89 27.81 6.96
N GLY A 195 -35.71 27.42 6.47
CA GLY A 195 -34.79 26.49 7.14
C GLY A 195 -33.90 27.21 8.16
N PRO A 196 -33.03 26.50 8.91
CA PRO A 196 -32.16 27.14 9.88
C PRO A 196 -31.46 28.34 9.23
N VAL A 197 -31.69 29.50 9.85
CA VAL A 197 -30.93 30.72 9.59
C VAL A 197 -29.46 30.33 9.78
N VAL A 198 -28.70 30.20 8.69
CA VAL A 198 -27.28 30.53 8.81
C VAL A 198 -27.33 32.01 9.18
N PRO A 199 -26.86 32.43 10.35
CA PRO A 199 -26.84 33.84 10.66
C PRO A 199 -25.90 34.51 9.65
N VAL A 200 -26.47 35.07 8.59
CA VAL A 200 -26.00 36.34 8.06
C VAL A 200 -26.15 37.34 9.20
N THR A 201 -25.07 37.50 9.96
CA THR A 201 -24.75 38.84 10.43
C THR A 201 -24.81 39.74 9.20
N PRO A 202 -25.60 40.83 9.19
CA PRO A 202 -25.53 41.80 8.09
C PRO A 202 -24.07 42.16 7.96
N VAL A 203 -23.43 41.90 6.81
CA VAL A 203 -21.99 42.11 6.58
C VAL A 203 -21.65 43.50 7.11
N PRO A 204 -21.07 43.59 8.32
CA PRO A 204 -20.47 44.83 8.76
C PRO A 204 -19.20 44.92 7.94
N ASP A 205 -18.81 46.13 7.58
CA ASP A 205 -17.60 46.45 6.83
C ASP A 205 -16.35 46.11 7.68
N GLY A 206 -16.14 44.83 7.96
CA GLY A 206 -15.17 44.26 8.88
C GLY A 206 -14.36 43.17 8.19
N GLU A 207 -13.09 43.08 8.55
CA GLU A 207 -12.12 42.19 7.93
C GLU A 207 -12.35 40.73 8.39
N HIS A 208 -12.21 39.77 7.47
CA HIS A 208 -12.43 38.34 7.71
C HIS A 208 -11.16 37.53 7.43
N VAL A 209 -10.96 36.40 8.10
CA VAL A 209 -9.84 35.47 7.86
C VAL A 209 -10.31 34.02 7.69
N SER A 210 -9.45 33.13 7.19
CA SER A 210 -9.63 31.68 7.31
C SER A 210 -8.72 31.13 8.42
N LEU A 211 -9.15 30.04 9.07
CA LEU A 211 -8.41 29.34 10.11
C LEU A 211 -8.50 27.83 9.89
N VAL A 212 -7.33 27.21 9.73
CA VAL A 212 -7.14 25.77 9.77
C VAL A 212 -6.31 25.40 11.01
N ILE A 213 -6.65 24.28 11.65
CA ILE A 213 -5.91 23.72 12.78
C ILE A 213 -5.74 22.21 12.53
N ASP A 214 -4.52 21.80 12.22
CA ASP A 214 -4.16 20.42 11.94
C ASP A 214 -3.25 19.84 13.04
N GLY A 215 -3.77 18.82 13.73
CA GLY A 215 -3.01 18.06 14.71
C GLY A 215 -2.45 16.78 14.12
N TYR A 216 -1.58 16.11 14.89
CA TYR A 216 -1.09 14.78 14.54
C TYR A 216 -2.13 13.65 14.64
N LYS A 217 -3.38 13.96 14.94
CA LYS A 217 -4.52 13.03 14.86
C LYS A 217 -5.52 13.43 13.76
N GLY A 218 -5.12 14.36 12.88
CA GLY A 218 -5.96 14.91 11.81
C GLY A 218 -6.46 16.33 12.08
N ASN A 219 -7.33 16.81 11.19
CA ASN A 219 -7.90 18.15 11.25
C ASN A 219 -8.78 18.34 12.49
N ILE A 220 -8.56 19.44 13.21
CA ILE A 220 -9.31 19.83 14.41
C ILE A 220 -10.34 20.91 14.04
N VAL A 221 -9.91 21.89 13.23
CA VAL A 221 -10.76 22.98 12.74
C VAL A 221 -10.40 23.29 11.29
N ASN A 222 -11.42 23.45 10.45
CA ASN A 222 -11.33 24.09 9.15
C ASN A 222 -12.50 25.07 9.04
N LYS A 223 -12.21 26.37 9.05
CA LYS A 223 -13.20 27.44 9.01
C LYS A 223 -12.75 28.59 8.12
N SER A 224 -13.65 29.03 7.26
CA SER A 224 -13.50 30.24 6.46
C SER A 224 -14.37 31.36 7.00
N ASN A 225 -14.06 32.60 6.59
CA ASN A 225 -14.86 33.79 6.84
C ASN A 225 -15.04 34.16 8.33
N LEU A 226 -14.05 33.87 9.16
CA LEU A 226 -14.06 34.22 10.58
C LEU A 226 -13.87 35.73 10.74
N SER A 227 -14.85 36.40 11.34
CA SER A 227 -14.77 37.81 11.69
C SER A 227 -13.80 38.02 12.85
N PHE A 228 -12.92 39.01 12.73
CA PHE A 228 -12.04 39.47 13.81
C PHE A 228 -12.22 40.98 14.01
N ASN A 229 -11.87 41.48 15.20
CA ASN A 229 -11.85 42.91 15.47
C ASN A 229 -10.50 43.48 15.10
N LYS A 230 -10.47 44.73 14.62
CA LYS A 230 -9.21 45.44 14.37
C LYS A 230 -8.35 45.46 15.64
N GLY A 231 -7.16 44.85 15.56
CA GLY A 231 -6.24 44.69 16.69
C GLY A 231 -6.20 43.28 17.29
N ASP A 232 -7.11 42.38 16.90
CA ASP A 232 -7.03 40.97 17.28
C ASP A 232 -5.75 40.34 16.70
N THR A 233 -5.09 39.52 17.51
CA THR A 233 -3.92 38.74 17.12
C THR A 233 -4.32 37.38 16.56
N VAL A 234 -3.37 36.66 15.95
CA VAL A 234 -3.57 35.27 15.53
C VAL A 234 -4.03 34.39 16.70
N PHE A 235 -3.48 34.63 17.90
CA PHE A 235 -3.87 33.91 19.10
C PHE A 235 -5.32 34.21 19.51
N ASP A 236 -5.79 35.46 19.38
CA ASP A 236 -7.17 35.81 19.72
C ASP A 236 -8.17 35.09 18.81
N VAL A 237 -7.88 35.04 17.50
CA VAL A 237 -8.69 34.29 16.53
C VAL A 237 -8.67 32.78 16.83
N LEU A 238 -7.50 32.21 17.13
CA LEU A 238 -7.37 30.82 17.55
C LEU A 238 -8.22 30.53 18.80
N LYS A 239 -7.99 31.30 19.85
CA LYS A 239 -8.59 31.07 21.16
C LYS A 239 -10.11 31.21 21.10
N LYS A 240 -10.62 32.27 20.46
CA LYS A 240 -12.05 32.47 20.26
C LYS A 240 -12.69 31.29 19.52
N THR A 241 -12.08 30.85 18.42
CA THR A 241 -12.60 29.74 17.61
C THR A 241 -12.65 28.42 18.39
N LEU A 242 -11.63 28.14 19.20
CA LEU A 242 -11.58 26.94 20.03
C LEU A 242 -12.58 27.00 21.19
N ASP A 243 -12.69 28.15 21.86
CA ASP A 243 -13.66 28.37 22.94
C ASP A 243 -15.10 28.20 22.43
N ASP A 244 -15.44 28.78 21.26
CA ASP A 244 -16.76 28.66 20.63
C ASP A 244 -17.14 27.21 20.29
N LYS A 245 -16.14 26.37 20.01
CA LYS A 245 -16.31 24.93 19.71
C LYS A 245 -16.17 24.03 20.93
N GLY A 246 -15.85 24.57 22.10
CA GLY A 246 -15.56 23.79 23.31
C GLY A 246 -14.32 22.90 23.19
N ILE A 247 -13.34 23.27 22.37
CA ILE A 247 -12.11 22.51 22.15
C ILE A 247 -11.03 23.00 23.12
N PRO A 248 -10.40 22.12 23.94
CA PRO A 248 -9.45 22.55 24.94
C PRO A 248 -8.12 23.03 24.33
N ILE A 249 -7.59 24.14 24.84
CA ILE A 249 -6.25 24.68 24.55
C ILE A 249 -5.47 24.89 25.85
N TYR A 250 -4.18 24.58 25.84
CA TYR A 250 -3.24 24.90 26.92
C TYR A 250 -2.08 25.74 26.37
N TYR A 251 -1.81 26.85 27.02
CA TYR A 251 -0.82 27.84 26.63
C TYR A 251 -0.26 28.56 27.86
N GLU A 252 0.93 29.13 27.72
CA GLU A 252 1.60 29.94 28.74
C GLU A 252 1.93 31.34 28.19
N GLY A 253 2.22 32.28 29.10
CA GLY A 253 2.61 33.65 28.75
C GLY A 253 1.43 34.60 28.46
N THR A 254 1.76 35.83 28.05
CA THR A 254 0.81 36.91 27.74
C THR A 254 1.38 37.83 26.65
N GLY A 255 0.53 38.42 25.80
CA GLY A 255 0.96 39.28 24.68
C GLY A 255 1.98 38.58 23.78
N SER A 256 3.07 39.27 23.44
CA SER A 256 4.16 38.72 22.60
C SER A 256 4.94 37.56 23.21
N GLN A 257 4.60 37.09 24.43
CA GLN A 257 5.21 35.94 25.08
C GLN A 257 4.31 34.69 25.06
N ILE A 258 3.17 34.72 24.36
CA ILE A 258 2.27 33.57 24.30
C ILE A 258 2.93 32.39 23.59
N TYR A 259 2.85 31.23 24.22
CA TYR A 259 3.33 29.95 23.72
C TYR A 259 2.24 28.87 23.87
N VAL A 260 1.80 28.28 22.76
CA VAL A 260 0.74 27.26 22.74
C VAL A 260 1.35 25.87 22.90
N GLN A 261 1.05 25.20 24.00
CA GLN A 261 1.61 23.89 24.37
C GLN A 261 0.72 22.72 23.92
N SER A 262 -0.59 22.93 23.81
CA SER A 262 -1.53 21.87 23.41
C SER A 262 -2.81 22.42 22.82
N ILE A 263 -3.33 21.75 21.79
CA ILE A 263 -4.68 21.95 21.25
C ILE A 263 -5.36 20.58 21.16
N ASN A 264 -6.62 20.49 21.61
CA ASN A 264 -7.42 19.26 21.62
C ASN A 264 -6.70 18.04 22.25
N GLY A 265 -5.96 18.28 23.34
CA GLY A 265 -5.21 17.25 24.08
C GLY A 265 -3.93 16.73 23.40
N GLN A 266 -3.55 17.26 22.24
CA GLN A 266 -2.31 16.95 21.55
C GLN A 266 -1.21 17.93 22.01
N ARG A 267 -0.30 17.44 22.84
CA ARG A 267 0.70 18.23 23.58
C ARG A 267 2.02 18.26 22.84
N GLU A 268 2.82 19.28 23.12
CA GLU A 268 4.25 19.25 22.79
C GLU A 268 4.88 17.94 23.28
N PHE A 269 5.79 17.41 22.47
CA PHE A 269 6.54 16.18 22.72
C PHE A 269 5.75 14.86 22.63
N ASP A 270 4.47 14.86 22.26
CA ASP A 270 3.68 13.64 22.03
C ASP A 270 4.30 12.73 20.94
N ARG A 271 5.07 13.30 19.99
CA ARG A 271 5.76 12.53 18.92
C ARG A 271 7.30 12.65 19.00
N PRO A 272 8.04 11.56 19.28
CA PRO A 272 9.52 11.57 19.30
C PRO A 272 10.12 11.47 17.88
N ARG A 273 11.17 12.24 17.57
CA ARG A 273 11.85 12.28 16.24
C ARG A 273 12.82 11.09 15.99
N GLY A 274 12.91 10.13 16.92
CA GLY A 274 13.89 9.03 16.86
C GLY A 274 15.36 9.48 16.99
N GLY A 275 16.30 8.54 17.00
CA GLY A 275 17.75 8.83 16.89
C GLY A 275 18.43 9.56 18.06
N GLY A 276 17.88 9.47 19.28
CA GLY A 276 18.52 10.01 20.49
C GLY A 276 18.45 11.54 20.67
N LYS A 277 17.65 12.25 19.86
CA LYS A 277 17.42 13.69 20.01
C LYS A 277 16.29 13.94 21.02
N SER A 278 16.57 14.71 22.08
CA SER A 278 15.61 15.06 23.13
C SER A 278 14.67 16.19 22.70
N ASN A 279 13.71 15.83 21.85
CA ASN A 279 12.42 16.46 21.59
C ASN A 279 12.41 17.84 20.89
N GLN A 280 11.35 18.06 20.10
CA GLN A 280 10.53 19.27 20.06
C GLN A 280 9.42 19.08 19.03
N SER A 281 8.55 18.08 19.18
CA SER A 281 7.26 18.15 18.48
C SER A 281 6.37 19.15 19.18
N GLY A 282 5.56 19.91 18.44
CA GLY A 282 4.78 21.00 19.02
C GLY A 282 4.01 21.81 17.98
N TRP A 283 3.31 22.84 18.46
CA TRP A 283 2.44 23.67 17.63
C TRP A 283 3.19 24.86 17.01
N LYS A 284 3.03 25.06 15.71
CA LYS A 284 3.43 26.27 14.98
C LYS A 284 2.24 26.86 14.26
N TYR A 285 2.35 28.11 13.84
CA TYR A 285 1.36 28.75 13.01
C TYR A 285 1.99 29.44 11.80
N SER A 286 1.23 29.57 10.72
CA SER A 286 1.56 30.41 9.58
C SER A 286 0.42 31.36 9.25
N VAL A 287 0.77 32.45 8.58
CA VAL A 287 -0.17 33.40 7.96
C VAL A 287 0.14 33.47 6.48
N ASN A 288 -0.85 33.16 5.65
CA ASN A 288 -0.71 33.03 4.19
C ASN A 288 0.44 32.08 3.78
N GLY A 289 0.63 30.99 4.54
CA GLY A 289 1.70 30.01 4.32
C GLY A 289 3.10 30.43 4.79
N ASN A 290 3.26 31.62 5.38
CA ASN A 290 4.54 32.07 5.92
C ASN A 290 4.57 31.88 7.44
N PHE A 291 5.64 31.25 7.96
CA PHE A 291 5.88 31.14 9.40
C PHE A 291 6.47 32.44 9.96
N PRO A 292 5.77 33.16 10.84
CA PRO A 292 6.30 34.41 11.33
C PRO A 292 7.46 34.24 12.33
N GLU A 293 8.37 35.21 12.36
CA GLU A 293 9.44 35.29 13.37
C GLU A 293 8.94 35.83 14.73
N TYR A 294 7.67 36.19 14.82
CA TYR A 294 7.03 36.78 16.01
C TYR A 294 6.00 35.85 16.64
N SER A 295 5.72 36.07 17.93
CA SER A 295 4.74 35.27 18.68
C SER A 295 3.32 35.50 18.15
N CYS A 296 2.48 34.45 18.24
CA CYS A 296 1.06 34.51 17.88
C CYS A 296 0.24 35.54 18.67
N GLY A 297 0.76 36.05 19.79
CA GLY A 297 0.14 37.11 20.59
C GLY A 297 0.79 38.49 20.44
N ASP A 298 1.68 38.71 19.46
CA ASP A 298 2.30 40.01 19.25
C ASP A 298 1.33 40.99 18.54
N GLU A 299 1.02 42.11 19.21
CA GLU A 299 0.09 43.14 18.74
C GLU A 299 0.66 44.01 17.59
N LYS A 300 1.95 43.85 17.23
CA LYS A 300 2.64 44.71 16.26
C LYS A 300 2.34 44.40 14.80
N GLU A 301 1.80 43.23 14.49
CA GLU A 301 1.32 42.86 13.16
C GLU A 301 -0.17 42.56 13.28
N THR A 302 -0.99 43.56 12.94
CA THR A 302 -2.44 43.44 12.96
C THR A 302 -2.91 42.51 11.85
N LEU A 303 -3.78 41.55 12.17
CA LEU A 303 -4.46 40.74 11.15
C LEU A 303 -5.14 41.63 10.11
N HIS A 304 -5.13 41.15 8.87
CA HIS A 304 -5.77 41.80 7.74
C HIS A 304 -6.88 40.94 7.13
N GLY A 305 -7.85 41.60 6.52
CA GLY A 305 -8.91 40.91 5.78
C GLY A 305 -8.37 40.06 4.63
N GLY A 306 -8.88 38.85 4.51
CA GLY A 306 -8.52 37.86 3.50
C GLY A 306 -7.36 36.93 3.88
N GLU A 307 -6.73 37.13 5.04
CA GLU A 307 -5.59 36.29 5.45
C GLU A 307 -6.01 34.86 5.82
N SER A 308 -5.09 33.93 5.56
CA SER A 308 -5.27 32.50 5.87
C SER A 308 -4.32 32.08 6.99
N ILE A 309 -4.88 31.77 8.15
CA ILE A 309 -4.16 31.34 9.34
C ILE A 309 -4.16 29.81 9.37
N HIS A 310 -3.00 29.20 9.56
CA HIS A 310 -2.90 27.75 9.73
C HIS A 310 -2.05 27.39 10.95
N TRP A 311 -2.67 26.73 11.92
CA TRP A 311 -2.00 26.11 13.07
C TRP A 311 -1.72 24.64 12.80
N ILE A 312 -0.49 24.20 13.05
CA ILE A 312 -0.03 22.89 12.66
C ILE A 312 0.81 22.25 13.77
N TYR A 313 0.64 20.95 13.96
CA TYR A 313 1.49 20.16 14.85
C TYR A 313 2.67 19.57 14.09
N VAL A 314 3.89 20.01 14.38
CA VAL A 314 5.10 19.63 13.63
C VAL A 314 6.08 18.83 14.47
N LEU A 315 6.95 18.06 13.81
CA LEU A 315 8.20 17.55 14.41
C LEU A 315 9.31 18.59 14.27
N GLY A 316 9.94 19.00 15.37
CA GLY A 316 11.01 20.02 15.35
C GLY A 316 10.49 21.45 15.35
N ALA A 317 9.52 21.76 16.22
CA ALA A 317 8.92 23.08 16.39
C ALA A 317 9.94 24.22 16.57
N ASN A 318 11.10 23.95 17.20
CA ASN A 318 12.17 24.95 17.37
C ASN A 318 13.34 24.77 16.38
N ASP A 319 13.17 23.99 15.31
CA ASP A 319 14.13 23.94 14.21
C ASP A 319 14.08 25.27 13.43
N THR A 320 15.25 25.82 13.10
CA THR A 320 15.37 27.03 12.29
C THR A 320 15.19 26.76 10.80
N THR A 321 15.26 25.48 10.40
CA THR A 321 14.89 25.05 9.05
C THR A 321 13.37 24.97 8.94
N CYS A 322 12.83 25.49 7.83
CA CYS A 322 11.40 25.45 7.57
C CYS A 322 10.92 24.00 7.55
N PHE A 323 9.79 23.71 8.20
CA PHE A 323 9.17 22.39 8.15
C PHE A 323 8.81 22.08 6.68
N ARG A 324 9.19 20.89 6.21
CA ARG A 324 8.89 20.42 4.86
C ARG A 324 7.98 19.20 4.91
N ASP A 325 6.75 19.37 4.43
CA ASP A 325 5.74 18.32 4.31
C ASP A 325 6.18 17.23 3.32
N VAL A 326 5.61 16.04 3.49
CA VAL A 326 5.55 15.03 2.42
C VAL A 326 4.63 15.52 1.31
N ASP A 327 5.20 15.72 0.13
CA ASP A 327 4.49 16.13 -1.08
C ASP A 327 3.81 14.95 -1.78
N SER A 328 4.42 13.76 -1.76
CA SER A 328 3.82 12.52 -2.24
C SER A 328 4.50 11.26 -1.70
N VAL A 329 3.77 10.16 -1.61
CA VAL A 329 4.31 8.80 -1.48
C VAL A 329 4.19 8.09 -2.83
N LYS A 330 5.19 7.29 -3.20
CA LYS A 330 5.12 6.49 -4.43
C LYS A 330 5.68 5.09 -4.22
N LEU A 331 4.85 4.09 -4.45
CA LEU A 331 5.24 2.70 -4.48
C LEU A 331 6.04 2.39 -5.74
N ASN A 332 6.97 1.45 -5.61
CA ASN A 332 7.71 0.90 -6.74
C ASN A 332 6.83 0.10 -7.72
N LYS A 333 5.63 -0.33 -7.28
CA LYS A 333 4.67 -1.11 -8.05
C LYS A 333 3.25 -0.67 -7.70
N SER A 334 2.40 -0.52 -8.71
CA SER A 334 0.97 -0.19 -8.56
C SER A 334 0.06 -1.42 -8.53
N SER A 335 0.58 -2.58 -8.92
CA SER A 335 -0.15 -3.84 -8.87
C SER A 335 0.78 -5.04 -8.70
N LEU A 336 0.28 -6.08 -8.03
CA LEU A 336 0.92 -7.37 -7.87
C LEU A 336 -0.07 -8.49 -8.20
N ASP A 337 0.31 -9.33 -9.16
CA ASP A 337 -0.37 -10.61 -9.39
C ASP A 337 0.44 -11.70 -8.70
N MET A 338 -0.12 -12.29 -7.64
CA MET A 338 0.55 -13.23 -6.75
C MET A 338 -0.22 -14.54 -6.66
N ASP A 339 0.50 -15.64 -6.44
CA ASP A 339 -0.12 -16.89 -6.03
C ASP A 339 -0.12 -17.00 -4.51
N LYS A 340 -1.08 -17.73 -3.95
CA LYS A 340 -1.12 -17.98 -2.50
C LYS A 340 0.21 -18.57 -2.00
N GLY A 341 0.82 -17.92 -1.01
CA GLY A 341 2.11 -18.27 -0.42
C GLY A 341 3.31 -17.55 -1.03
N ASP A 342 3.13 -16.78 -2.11
CA ASP A 342 4.16 -15.88 -2.61
C ASP A 342 4.40 -14.73 -1.62
N SER A 343 5.61 -14.19 -1.62
CA SER A 343 5.96 -12.93 -0.97
C SER A 343 6.66 -11.99 -1.93
N GLU A 344 6.49 -10.69 -1.71
CA GLU A 344 7.11 -9.63 -2.51
C GLU A 344 7.33 -8.39 -1.64
N THR A 345 8.43 -7.67 -1.85
CA THR A 345 8.70 -6.42 -1.13
C THR A 345 8.23 -5.22 -1.94
N LEU A 346 7.33 -4.43 -1.37
CA LEU A 346 7.04 -3.09 -1.85
C LEU A 346 8.01 -2.10 -1.20
N SER A 347 8.31 -1.02 -1.91
CA SER A 347 9.09 0.10 -1.35
C SER A 347 8.39 1.41 -1.67
N ALA A 348 8.32 2.27 -0.68
CA ALA A 348 7.67 3.58 -0.76
C ALA A 348 8.72 4.68 -0.83
N ALA A 349 8.67 5.49 -1.88
CA ALA A 349 9.50 6.68 -2.06
C ALA A 349 8.72 7.92 -1.61
N VAL A 350 9.23 8.60 -0.59
CA VAL A 350 8.70 9.88 -0.11
C VAL A 350 9.32 11.03 -0.90
N SER A 351 8.48 11.85 -1.51
CA SER A 351 8.85 13.11 -2.15
C SER A 351 8.30 14.28 -1.34
N PRO A 352 9.02 15.39 -1.23
CA PRO A 352 10.38 15.57 -1.71
C PRO A 352 11.36 14.86 -0.77
N SER A 353 12.56 14.57 -1.28
CA SER A 353 13.56 13.82 -0.51
C SER A 353 14.06 14.56 0.74
N ASP A 354 13.72 15.84 0.92
CA ASP A 354 14.01 16.66 2.11
C ASP A 354 12.81 16.81 3.05
N ALA A 355 11.72 16.06 2.85
CA ALA A 355 10.62 15.98 3.80
C ALA A 355 11.12 15.69 5.23
N THR A 356 10.49 16.36 6.19
CA THR A 356 10.95 16.40 7.59
C THR A 356 10.59 15.12 8.34
N ASP A 357 9.43 14.52 8.04
CA ASP A 357 8.99 13.20 8.51
C ASP A 357 8.76 12.27 7.32
N LYS A 358 9.57 11.22 7.18
CA LYS A 358 9.52 10.29 6.03
C LYS A 358 8.98 8.92 6.40
N ASN A 359 8.47 8.78 7.61
CA ASN A 359 7.99 7.49 8.08
C ASN A 359 6.71 7.11 7.33
N ILE A 360 6.60 5.83 7.01
CA ILE A 360 5.49 5.23 6.28
C ILE A 360 4.81 4.22 7.22
N VAL A 361 3.49 4.18 7.17
CA VAL A 361 2.66 3.14 7.77
C VAL A 361 2.07 2.33 6.64
N TRP A 362 2.15 1.00 6.79
CA TRP A 362 1.61 0.05 5.84
C TRP A 362 0.28 -0.50 6.35
N SER A 363 -0.66 -0.73 5.45
CA SER A 363 -1.92 -1.40 5.76
C SER A 363 -2.41 -2.26 4.60
N SER A 364 -3.26 -3.23 4.92
CA SER A 364 -3.96 -4.06 3.95
C SER A 364 -5.46 -3.86 4.07
N SER A 365 -6.16 -3.73 2.95
CA SER A 365 -7.62 -3.69 2.93
C SER A 365 -8.26 -5.03 3.29
N ASP A 366 -7.54 -6.15 3.13
CA ASP A 366 -8.00 -7.50 3.46
C ASP A 366 -6.81 -8.43 3.78
N GLU A 367 -6.46 -8.54 5.06
CA GLU A 367 -5.40 -9.41 5.55
C GLU A 367 -5.68 -10.91 5.32
N SER A 368 -6.92 -11.30 5.04
CA SER A 368 -7.22 -12.69 4.67
C SER A 368 -6.79 -13.03 3.24
N VAL A 369 -6.56 -12.01 2.41
CA VAL A 369 -6.07 -12.11 1.03
C VAL A 369 -4.57 -11.82 0.97
N ALA A 370 -4.10 -10.71 1.52
CA ALA A 370 -2.68 -10.36 1.57
C ALA A 370 -2.34 -9.55 2.83
N THR A 371 -1.23 -9.86 3.49
CA THR A 371 -0.70 -9.10 4.64
C THR A 371 0.51 -8.27 4.24
N VAL A 372 0.80 -7.20 5.00
CA VAL A 372 2.02 -6.38 4.84
C VAL A 372 2.61 -6.08 6.21
N ASP A 373 3.94 -6.11 6.35
CA ASP A 373 4.64 -5.72 7.59
C ASP A 373 5.15 -4.27 7.58
N ASP A 374 5.75 -3.83 8.69
CA ASP A 374 6.28 -2.46 8.85
C ASP A 374 7.41 -2.12 7.87
N ASP A 375 8.05 -3.12 7.26
CA ASP A 375 9.14 -2.97 6.27
C ASP A 375 8.63 -3.06 4.82
N GLY A 376 7.31 -3.24 4.60
CA GLY A 376 6.70 -3.34 3.27
C GLY A 376 6.76 -4.74 2.64
N GLN A 377 7.01 -5.81 3.42
CA GLN A 377 6.94 -7.19 2.95
C GLN A 377 5.49 -7.64 2.80
N VAL A 378 5.05 -7.89 1.58
CA VAL A 378 3.70 -8.38 1.27
C VAL A 378 3.71 -9.90 1.17
N GLU A 379 2.81 -10.59 1.89
CA GLU A 379 2.59 -12.04 1.80
C GLU A 379 1.17 -12.35 1.30
N ALA A 380 1.06 -13.23 0.31
CA ALA A 380 -0.21 -13.67 -0.25
C ALA A 380 -0.85 -14.79 0.60
N VAL A 381 -1.95 -14.50 1.29
CA VAL A 381 -2.61 -15.38 2.27
C VAL A 381 -3.75 -16.20 1.66
N GLY A 382 -4.61 -15.57 0.87
CA GLY A 382 -5.87 -16.16 0.40
C GLY A 382 -6.29 -15.62 -0.96
N SER A 383 -7.10 -16.39 -1.69
CA SER A 383 -7.54 -15.96 -3.02
C SER A 383 -8.47 -14.76 -2.94
N GLY A 384 -8.23 -13.75 -3.78
CA GLY A 384 -9.05 -12.54 -3.80
C GLY A 384 -8.24 -11.33 -4.25
N THR A 385 -8.73 -10.15 -3.94
CA THR A 385 -8.06 -8.89 -4.20
C THR A 385 -7.95 -8.10 -2.90
N ALA A 386 -6.77 -7.56 -2.61
CA ALA A 386 -6.51 -6.66 -1.49
C ALA A 386 -5.72 -5.45 -1.99
N ALA A 387 -5.97 -4.29 -1.42
CA ALA A 387 -5.15 -3.10 -1.62
C ALA A 387 -4.12 -3.03 -0.49
N ILE A 388 -2.84 -2.93 -0.84
CA ILE A 388 -1.77 -2.62 0.10
C ILE A 388 -1.45 -1.14 -0.01
N THR A 389 -1.63 -0.41 1.09
CA THR A 389 -1.45 1.05 1.14
C THR A 389 -0.21 1.39 1.94
N ALA A 390 0.67 2.22 1.37
CA ALA A 390 1.75 2.90 2.09
C ALA A 390 1.35 4.35 2.32
N GLU A 391 1.09 4.74 3.57
CA GLU A 391 0.66 6.09 3.94
C GLU A 391 1.76 6.79 4.76
N SER A 392 2.05 8.05 4.46
CA SER A 392 2.91 8.86 5.33
C SER A 392 2.20 9.23 6.63
N ILE A 393 2.89 9.10 7.77
CA ILE A 393 2.39 9.60 9.07
C ILE A 393 2.48 11.12 9.20
N ASP A 394 2.99 11.80 8.17
CA ASP A 394 3.02 13.25 8.11
C ASP A 394 1.62 13.77 7.80
N ASN A 395 0.94 14.24 8.84
CA ASN A 395 -0.40 14.80 8.80
C ASN A 395 -0.42 16.29 9.07
N THR A 396 0.70 16.92 8.77
CA THR A 396 0.82 18.37 8.63
C THR A 396 0.13 18.79 7.33
N LYS A 397 -1.20 18.68 7.31
CA LYS A 397 -2.07 18.78 6.13
C LYS A 397 -2.18 20.18 5.50
N GLY A 398 -1.19 21.05 5.62
CA GLY A 398 -1.37 22.40 5.09
C GLY A 398 -0.18 23.34 4.97
N PHE A 399 1.00 22.89 4.54
CA PHE A 399 1.93 23.81 3.86
C PHE A 399 1.80 23.82 2.33
N LYS A 400 1.04 22.90 1.73
CA LYS A 400 0.67 22.96 0.30
C LYS A 400 -0.67 23.65 0.07
N VAL A 401 -0.67 24.66 -0.79
CA VAL A 401 -1.89 25.08 -1.52
C VAL A 401 -2.16 23.97 -2.54
N ASN A 402 -3.28 23.25 -2.42
CA ASN A 402 -3.63 22.01 -3.16
C ASN A 402 -2.99 20.73 -2.60
N TYR A 403 -3.45 20.30 -1.43
CA TYR A 403 -3.16 18.96 -0.89
C TYR A 403 -4.31 18.01 -1.28
N ASP A 404 -4.02 16.99 -2.10
CA ASP A 404 -4.91 15.85 -2.27
C ASP A 404 -4.57 14.82 -1.18
N ALA A 405 -5.59 14.32 -0.47
CA ALA A 405 -5.40 13.24 0.48
C ALA A 405 -4.93 11.95 -0.20
N SER A 406 -5.02 11.82 -1.52
CA SER A 406 -4.45 10.69 -2.27
C SER A 406 -2.94 10.81 -2.51
N ASP A 407 -2.32 11.99 -2.30
CA ASP A 407 -0.88 12.16 -2.50
C ASP A 407 -0.05 11.60 -1.33
N ASN A 408 -0.60 11.55 -0.11
CA ASN A 408 0.15 11.11 1.08
C ASN A 408 0.25 9.58 1.20
N GLU A 409 -0.46 8.88 0.34
CA GLU A 409 -0.47 7.43 0.26
C GLU A 409 -0.23 6.99 -1.18
N ASP A 410 0.24 5.76 -1.35
CA ASP A 410 0.15 5.12 -2.66
C ASP A 410 -0.28 3.68 -2.43
N VAL A 411 -1.04 3.17 -3.39
CA VAL A 411 -1.78 1.92 -3.27
C VAL A 411 -1.29 0.95 -4.33
N CYS A 412 -1.00 -0.27 -3.89
CA CYS A 412 -0.72 -1.39 -4.77
C CYS A 412 -1.89 -2.37 -4.72
N ASP A 413 -2.55 -2.58 -5.87
CA ASP A 413 -3.58 -3.60 -6.01
C ASP A 413 -2.94 -4.99 -6.05
N VAL A 414 -3.21 -5.81 -5.04
CA VAL A 414 -2.75 -7.19 -4.96
C VAL A 414 -3.88 -8.12 -5.36
N THR A 415 -3.71 -8.82 -6.48
CA THR A 415 -4.59 -9.91 -6.91
C THR A 415 -3.92 -11.23 -6.57
N VAL A 416 -4.52 -11.97 -5.63
CA VAL A 416 -4.08 -13.30 -5.25
C VAL A 416 -4.92 -14.34 -5.97
N SER A 417 -4.27 -15.05 -6.89
CA SER A 417 -4.87 -16.15 -7.61
C SER A 417 -5.06 -17.35 -6.66
N GLY A 418 -6.29 -17.87 -6.58
CA GLY A 418 -6.59 -19.08 -5.80
C GLY A 418 -6.08 -20.37 -6.43
N ALA A 419 -5.64 -20.29 -7.69
CA ALA A 419 -5.03 -21.39 -8.42
C ALA A 419 -3.53 -21.12 -8.49
N VAL A 420 -2.77 -21.62 -7.51
CA VAL A 420 -1.30 -21.62 -7.54
C VAL A 420 -0.85 -21.96 -8.96
N ASN A 421 -0.20 -21.02 -9.66
CA ASN A 421 0.21 -21.22 -11.03
C ASN A 421 1.10 -22.46 -11.08
N PRO A 422 0.63 -23.58 -11.64
CA PRO A 422 1.41 -24.79 -11.61
C PRO A 422 2.72 -24.60 -12.42
N ASP A 423 2.80 -23.64 -13.33
CA ASP A 423 4.00 -23.47 -14.15
C ASP A 423 5.21 -22.86 -13.41
N LYS A 424 5.03 -22.27 -12.21
CA LYS A 424 6.10 -21.57 -11.48
C LYS A 424 6.53 -22.32 -10.22
N VAL A 425 7.78 -22.77 -10.19
CA VAL A 425 8.39 -23.38 -9.00
C VAL A 425 8.88 -22.28 -8.05
N THR A 426 8.39 -22.27 -6.82
CA THR A 426 8.75 -21.27 -5.80
C THR A 426 9.92 -21.73 -4.92
N GLY A 427 10.13 -23.05 -4.79
CA GLY A 427 11.24 -23.62 -4.03
C GLY A 427 11.54 -25.09 -4.31
N VAL A 428 12.73 -25.53 -3.89
CA VAL A 428 13.14 -26.94 -3.82
C VAL A 428 13.85 -27.18 -2.50
N THR A 429 13.55 -28.28 -1.82
CA THR A 429 14.21 -28.68 -0.57
C THR A 429 14.62 -30.14 -0.60
N LEU A 430 15.77 -30.47 -0.01
CA LEU A 430 16.26 -31.82 0.20
C LEU A 430 15.83 -32.33 1.58
N ASN A 431 15.61 -33.64 1.67
CA ASN A 431 15.35 -34.32 2.93
C ASN A 431 16.53 -34.27 3.92
N LYS A 432 17.75 -33.99 3.45
CA LYS A 432 18.99 -33.96 4.25
C LYS A 432 19.94 -32.87 3.77
N SER A 433 20.56 -32.17 4.71
CA SER A 433 21.64 -31.20 4.45
C SER A 433 23.05 -31.82 4.50
N SER A 434 23.20 -33.01 5.09
CA SER A 434 24.45 -33.77 5.09
C SER A 434 24.25 -35.28 5.26
N THR A 435 25.19 -36.08 4.75
CA THR A 435 25.25 -37.53 5.01
C THR A 435 26.68 -38.09 4.95
N ASP A 436 26.90 -39.24 5.61
CA ASP A 436 28.13 -40.02 5.59
C ASP A 436 27.92 -41.30 4.74
N LEU A 437 28.81 -41.56 3.78
CA LEU A 437 28.80 -42.77 2.94
C LEU A 437 30.14 -43.50 3.04
N GLU A 438 30.14 -44.82 2.85
CA GLU A 438 31.37 -45.58 2.59
C GLU A 438 31.59 -45.71 1.07
N VAL A 439 32.84 -45.86 0.63
CA VAL A 439 33.15 -46.13 -0.79
C VAL A 439 32.38 -47.34 -1.30
N GLY A 440 31.68 -47.17 -2.42
CA GLY A 440 30.83 -48.16 -3.09
C GLY A 440 29.39 -48.23 -2.56
N LYS A 441 29.04 -47.51 -1.49
CA LYS A 441 27.67 -47.45 -0.98
C LYS A 441 26.90 -46.29 -1.62
N THR A 442 25.57 -46.43 -1.64
CA THR A 442 24.66 -45.47 -2.27
C THR A 442 23.63 -44.95 -1.27
N GLU A 443 23.16 -43.71 -1.47
CA GLU A 443 22.07 -43.13 -0.71
C GLU A 443 21.14 -42.30 -1.57
N LYS A 444 19.84 -42.35 -1.27
CA LYS A 444 18.82 -41.59 -1.98
C LYS A 444 18.57 -40.25 -1.29
N LEU A 445 18.80 -39.16 -2.02
CA LEU A 445 18.30 -37.85 -1.65
C LEU A 445 16.92 -37.64 -2.26
N GLU A 446 15.98 -37.16 -1.45
CA GLU A 446 14.61 -36.85 -1.88
C GLU A 446 14.45 -35.34 -1.95
N ALA A 447 14.01 -34.85 -3.10
CA ALA A 447 13.78 -33.44 -3.34
C ALA A 447 12.27 -33.15 -3.39
N THR A 448 11.83 -32.15 -2.64
CA THR A 448 10.45 -31.67 -2.64
C THR A 448 10.37 -30.33 -3.35
N VAL A 449 9.48 -30.22 -4.34
CA VAL A 449 9.24 -29.00 -5.11
C VAL A 449 8.03 -28.28 -4.54
N ALA A 450 8.16 -26.97 -4.29
CA ALA A 450 7.08 -26.08 -3.89
C ALA A 450 6.67 -25.17 -5.09
N PRO A 451 5.38 -24.92 -5.29
CA PRO A 451 4.26 -25.55 -4.60
C PRO A 451 4.09 -27.02 -5.03
N SER A 452 3.47 -27.84 -4.19
CA SER A 452 3.34 -29.29 -4.43
C SER A 452 2.52 -29.64 -5.68
N ASN A 453 1.76 -28.69 -6.22
CA ASN A 453 0.98 -28.80 -7.44
C ASN A 453 1.66 -28.19 -8.69
N ALA A 454 2.95 -27.83 -8.62
CA ALA A 454 3.67 -27.34 -9.79
C ALA A 454 3.60 -28.32 -11.00
N ALA A 455 3.28 -27.82 -12.18
CA ALA A 455 3.31 -28.46 -13.49
C ALA A 455 4.73 -28.88 -13.88
N ASN A 456 5.74 -28.04 -13.63
CA ASN A 456 7.14 -28.36 -13.94
C ASN A 456 7.92 -28.81 -12.70
N LYS A 457 7.84 -30.09 -12.35
CA LYS A 457 8.62 -30.71 -11.25
C LYS A 457 9.97 -31.27 -11.69
N LYS A 458 10.45 -30.89 -12.87
CA LYS A 458 11.69 -31.47 -13.41
C LYS A 458 12.90 -30.94 -12.66
N LEU A 459 13.74 -31.84 -12.19
CA LEU A 459 14.94 -31.54 -11.42
C LEU A 459 16.21 -31.89 -12.21
N THR A 460 17.28 -31.17 -11.89
CA THR A 460 18.64 -31.47 -12.33
C THR A 460 19.52 -31.61 -11.10
N TRP A 461 20.42 -32.58 -11.13
CA TRP A 461 21.34 -32.90 -10.05
C TRP A 461 22.78 -32.74 -10.53
N SER A 462 23.66 -32.30 -9.64
CA SER A 462 25.09 -32.19 -9.93
C SER A 462 25.91 -32.43 -8.67
N SER A 463 27.10 -33.01 -8.82
CA SER A 463 28.11 -33.06 -7.76
C SER A 463 29.15 -31.96 -7.94
N SER A 464 29.72 -31.49 -6.84
CA SER A 464 30.92 -30.64 -6.87
C SER A 464 32.18 -31.42 -7.28
N ASP A 465 32.21 -32.74 -7.06
CA ASP A 465 33.30 -33.63 -7.44
C ASP A 465 32.78 -35.08 -7.62
N ASP A 466 32.48 -35.45 -8.86
CA ASP A 466 32.00 -36.79 -9.22
C ASP A 466 33.04 -37.90 -8.93
N SER A 467 34.32 -37.56 -8.74
CA SER A 467 35.35 -38.55 -8.39
C SER A 467 35.30 -38.94 -6.91
N ILE A 468 34.61 -38.15 -6.07
CA ILE A 468 34.39 -38.40 -4.64
C ILE A 468 32.98 -38.97 -4.43
N ALA A 469 31.96 -38.27 -4.92
CA ALA A 469 30.58 -38.75 -4.89
C ALA A 469 29.82 -38.33 -6.15
N SER A 470 29.21 -39.30 -6.84
CA SER A 470 28.42 -39.08 -8.06
C SER A 470 26.93 -39.08 -7.73
N VAL A 471 26.10 -38.39 -8.54
CA VAL A 471 24.63 -38.39 -8.39
C VAL A 471 23.94 -38.59 -9.74
N ASN A 472 22.92 -39.45 -9.78
CA ASN A 472 22.15 -39.69 -11.01
C ASN A 472 20.92 -38.77 -11.14
N SER A 473 20.19 -38.89 -12.26
CA SER A 473 19.00 -38.06 -12.54
C SER A 473 17.87 -38.19 -11.51
N ASP A 474 17.83 -39.29 -10.77
CA ASP A 474 16.80 -39.54 -9.79
C ASP A 474 17.21 -39.07 -8.39
N GLY A 475 18.44 -38.58 -8.19
CA GLY A 475 18.97 -38.19 -6.87
C GLY A 475 19.56 -39.36 -6.07
N LEU A 476 19.93 -40.47 -6.72
CA LEU A 476 20.73 -41.52 -6.09
C LEU A 476 22.21 -41.12 -6.10
N VAL A 477 22.79 -40.97 -4.92
CA VAL A 477 24.19 -40.60 -4.71
C VAL A 477 25.02 -41.87 -4.48
N THR A 478 26.21 -41.96 -5.08
CA THR A 478 27.17 -43.06 -4.90
C THR A 478 28.48 -42.51 -4.36
N GLY A 479 29.03 -43.11 -3.29
CA GLY A 479 30.37 -42.78 -2.82
C GLY A 479 31.44 -43.47 -3.66
N GLU A 480 32.26 -42.72 -4.39
CA GLU A 480 33.28 -43.26 -5.31
C GLU A 480 34.66 -43.33 -4.67
N LYS A 481 35.02 -42.31 -3.87
CA LYS A 481 36.33 -42.22 -3.20
C LYS A 481 36.21 -41.44 -1.90
N ALA A 482 37.03 -41.79 -0.91
CA ALA A 482 37.10 -41.04 0.33
C ALA A 482 37.39 -39.55 0.10
N GLY A 483 36.58 -38.69 0.73
CA GLY A 483 36.60 -37.26 0.53
C GLY A 483 35.26 -36.62 0.87
N THR A 484 35.09 -35.35 0.55
CA THR A 484 33.82 -34.62 0.73
C THR A 484 33.41 -33.99 -0.60
N ALA A 485 32.16 -34.20 -1.00
CA ALA A 485 31.54 -33.55 -2.16
C ALA A 485 30.19 -32.94 -1.77
N VAL A 486 29.73 -31.94 -2.51
CA VAL A 486 28.42 -31.30 -2.31
C VAL A 486 27.53 -31.67 -3.49
N ILE A 487 26.40 -32.31 -3.17
CA ILE A 487 25.35 -32.59 -4.13
C ILE A 487 24.38 -31.42 -4.16
N THR A 488 24.13 -30.88 -5.35
CA THR A 488 23.20 -29.78 -5.58
C THR A 488 22.02 -30.28 -6.39
N VAL A 489 20.80 -30.00 -5.91
CA VAL A 489 19.58 -30.13 -6.70
C VAL A 489 19.16 -28.76 -7.20
N LYS A 490 18.71 -28.69 -8.46
CA LYS A 490 18.29 -27.47 -9.11
C LYS A 490 17.01 -27.69 -9.91
N THR A 491 16.08 -26.75 -9.81
CA THR A 491 14.84 -26.75 -10.61
C THR A 491 15.14 -26.46 -12.08
N SER A 492 14.38 -27.03 -13.01
CA SER A 492 14.69 -26.91 -14.46
C SER A 492 14.53 -25.51 -15.04
N ASP A 493 13.77 -24.63 -14.39
CA ASP A 493 13.71 -23.19 -14.69
C ASP A 493 14.98 -22.43 -14.22
N GLY A 494 15.87 -23.12 -13.52
CA GLY A 494 17.20 -22.66 -13.18
C GLY A 494 17.27 -21.73 -11.96
N GLY A 495 16.14 -21.42 -11.31
CA GLY A 495 16.06 -20.36 -10.32
C GLY A 495 16.23 -20.79 -8.86
N LYS A 496 15.98 -22.07 -8.51
CA LYS A 496 15.97 -22.55 -7.12
C LYS A 496 16.92 -23.73 -6.93
N THR A 497 17.64 -23.73 -5.81
CA THR A 497 18.64 -24.75 -5.48
C THR A 497 18.58 -25.14 -4.02
N ASP A 498 18.91 -26.40 -3.73
CA ASP A 498 19.26 -26.85 -2.38
C ASP A 498 20.46 -27.80 -2.46
N THR A 499 21.16 -27.99 -1.34
CA THR A 499 22.44 -28.70 -1.29
C THR A 499 22.54 -29.68 -0.13
N CYS A 500 23.26 -30.78 -0.35
CA CYS A 500 23.60 -31.77 0.65
C CYS A 500 25.10 -32.04 0.64
N THR A 501 25.75 -31.97 1.80
CA THR A 501 27.17 -32.30 1.95
C THR A 501 27.33 -33.81 2.15
N VAL A 502 28.04 -34.48 1.24
CA VAL A 502 28.30 -35.92 1.29
C VAL A 502 29.76 -36.15 1.68
N LYS A 503 29.97 -36.82 2.81
CA LYS A 503 31.29 -37.23 3.28
C LYS A 503 31.48 -38.72 3.03
N VAL A 504 32.32 -39.04 2.06
CA VAL A 504 32.68 -40.42 1.74
C VAL A 504 33.88 -40.81 2.58
N LYS A 505 33.74 -41.88 3.35
CA LYS A 505 34.80 -42.51 4.12
C LYS A 505 35.32 -43.70 3.33
N ASP A 506 36.61 -44.01 3.49
CA ASP A 506 37.16 -45.26 2.97
C ASP A 506 36.27 -46.42 3.43
N LYS A 507 36.11 -47.44 2.56
CA LYS A 507 35.52 -48.71 2.98
C LYS A 507 36.27 -49.13 4.24
N SER A 508 35.60 -49.12 5.39
CA SER A 508 36.27 -49.55 6.61
C SER A 508 36.80 -50.95 6.30
N PRO A 509 38.11 -51.22 6.45
CA PRO A 509 38.49 -52.61 6.66
C PRO A 509 37.62 -53.01 7.85
N GLY A 510 36.84 -54.07 7.68
CA GLY A 510 35.92 -54.50 8.73
C GLY A 510 36.65 -54.58 10.08
N LYS A 511 35.93 -54.67 11.19
CA LYS A 511 36.57 -54.97 12.48
C LYS A 511 37.52 -56.16 12.26
N ILE A 512 38.82 -55.97 12.43
CA ILE A 512 39.78 -57.06 12.23
C ILE A 512 39.45 -58.11 13.29
N ILE A 513 39.08 -59.30 12.81
CA ILE A 513 38.69 -60.41 13.67
C ILE A 513 39.84 -61.40 13.82
N GLN A 514 40.77 -61.48 12.85
CA GLN A 514 41.95 -62.33 12.95
C GLN A 514 43.08 -61.83 12.06
N GLU A 515 44.31 -61.92 12.56
CA GLU A 515 45.55 -61.79 11.78
C GLU A 515 46.45 -63.01 12.03
N VAL A 516 47.09 -63.51 10.98
CA VAL A 516 48.05 -64.62 11.07
C VAL A 516 49.26 -64.28 10.21
N HIS A 517 50.46 -64.41 10.80
CA HIS A 517 51.74 -64.18 10.13
C HIS A 517 52.64 -65.39 10.39
N GLU A 518 52.55 -66.39 9.52
CA GLU A 518 53.26 -67.65 9.71
C GLU A 518 53.73 -68.22 8.36
N GLY A 519 54.95 -68.76 8.33
CA GLY A 519 55.47 -69.45 7.14
C GLY A 519 55.67 -68.59 5.89
N GLY A 520 55.77 -67.25 6.02
CA GLY A 520 55.87 -66.32 4.88
C GLY A 520 54.52 -65.98 4.25
N LEU A 521 53.42 -66.20 4.99
CA LEU A 521 52.06 -65.83 4.62
C LEU A 521 51.49 -64.81 5.61
N ASP A 522 51.02 -63.69 5.09
CA ASP A 522 50.28 -62.67 5.83
C ASP A 522 48.78 -62.82 5.54
N LEU A 523 47.97 -63.06 6.58
CA LEU A 523 46.52 -63.18 6.50
C LEU A 523 45.84 -62.15 7.40
N THR A 524 44.87 -61.43 6.86
CA THR A 524 43.96 -60.56 7.59
C THR A 524 42.52 -60.96 7.28
N ILE A 525 41.75 -61.27 8.32
CA ILE A 525 40.31 -61.48 8.24
C ILE A 525 39.61 -60.33 8.97
N SER A 526 38.65 -59.71 8.29
CA SER A 526 37.90 -58.58 8.84
C SER A 526 36.39 -58.75 8.64
N GLN A 527 35.61 -58.38 9.66
CA GLN A 527 34.15 -58.42 9.62
C GLN A 527 33.57 -57.08 9.15
N GLY A 528 32.94 -57.08 7.97
CA GLY A 528 32.24 -55.93 7.40
C GLY A 528 30.82 -55.73 7.97
N THR A 529 30.17 -54.66 7.51
CA THR A 529 28.91 -54.13 8.06
C THR A 529 27.66 -54.96 7.73
N ASP A 530 27.72 -55.85 6.72
CA ASP A 530 26.57 -56.62 6.21
C ASP A 530 26.73 -58.15 6.40
N LYS A 531 27.33 -58.60 7.52
CA LYS A 531 27.71 -60.03 7.76
C LYS A 531 28.71 -60.59 6.72
N THR A 532 29.37 -59.69 6.00
CA THR A 532 30.45 -60.03 5.09
C THR A 532 31.74 -60.23 5.87
N VAL A 533 32.51 -61.24 5.50
CA VAL A 533 33.90 -61.41 5.92
C VAL A 533 34.79 -61.11 4.73
N ASN A 534 35.76 -60.20 4.92
CA ASN A 534 36.81 -59.96 3.95
C ASN A 534 38.05 -60.74 4.36
N ILE A 535 38.63 -61.45 3.42
CA ILE A 535 39.82 -62.28 3.62
C ILE A 535 40.88 -61.75 2.67
N TYR A 536 41.94 -61.21 3.25
CA TYR A 536 43.11 -60.77 2.52
C TYR A 536 44.28 -61.66 2.93
N ALA A 537 44.87 -62.39 1.98
CA ALA A 537 46.05 -63.20 2.20
C ALA A 537 47.12 -62.91 1.14
N LYS A 538 48.37 -62.81 1.58
CA LYS A 538 49.52 -62.56 0.71
C LYS A 538 50.70 -63.46 1.08
N SER A 539 51.20 -64.22 0.12
CA SER A 539 52.46 -64.97 0.23
C SER A 539 53.64 -64.05 -0.12
N GLU A 540 54.75 -64.21 0.60
CA GLU A 540 56.04 -63.63 0.22
C GLU A 540 56.51 -64.17 -1.14
N ASN A 541 56.09 -65.38 -1.53
CA ASN A 541 56.32 -65.94 -2.85
C ASN A 541 55.09 -65.70 -3.76
N THR A 542 55.18 -64.68 -4.59
CA THR A 542 54.12 -64.26 -5.52
C THR A 542 53.74 -65.31 -6.57
N SER A 543 54.48 -66.42 -6.70
CA SER A 543 54.15 -67.53 -7.62
C SER A 543 53.34 -68.65 -6.98
N ASP A 544 52.94 -68.51 -5.71
CA ASP A 544 52.13 -69.52 -5.03
C ASP A 544 50.65 -69.41 -5.35
N ASP A 545 49.98 -70.57 -5.36
CA ASP A 545 48.53 -70.64 -5.27
C ASP A 545 48.10 -70.74 -3.81
N ILE A 546 47.24 -69.82 -3.37
CA ILE A 546 46.69 -69.81 -2.02
C ILE A 546 45.28 -70.41 -2.06
N THR A 547 45.01 -71.44 -1.25
CA THR A 547 43.65 -71.95 -1.01
C THR A 547 43.24 -71.67 0.43
N PHE A 548 42.01 -71.22 0.61
CA PHE A 548 41.43 -70.90 1.90
C PHE A 548 40.12 -71.68 2.08
N GLU A 549 39.97 -72.34 3.23
CA GLU A 549 38.80 -73.14 3.57
C GLU A 549 38.27 -72.72 4.96
N LEU A 550 36.97 -72.48 5.07
CA LEU A 550 36.27 -72.25 6.35
C LEU A 550 35.25 -73.33 6.62
N TYR A 551 35.16 -73.69 7.89
CA TYR A 551 34.21 -74.66 8.42
C TYR A 551 33.38 -73.99 9.53
N ASP A 552 32.09 -74.32 9.60
CA ASP A 552 31.22 -73.87 10.68
C ASP A 552 31.53 -74.60 12.01
N GLY A 553 30.88 -74.19 13.10
CA GLY A 553 31.07 -74.78 14.43
C GLY A 553 30.67 -76.26 14.54
N ASP A 554 29.92 -76.79 13.58
CA ASP A 554 29.55 -78.21 13.48
C ASP A 554 30.54 -79.00 12.59
N GLY A 555 31.52 -78.32 11.99
CA GLY A 555 32.57 -78.90 11.15
C GLY A 555 32.20 -79.06 9.67
N ASN A 556 31.09 -78.46 9.20
CA ASN A 556 30.72 -78.49 7.79
C ASN A 556 31.46 -77.40 7.02
N LEU A 557 31.87 -77.69 5.78
CA LEU A 557 32.54 -76.71 4.91
C LEU A 557 31.56 -75.56 4.58
N ALA A 558 31.91 -74.36 5.03
CA ALA A 558 31.10 -73.15 4.87
C ALA A 558 31.55 -72.29 3.68
N TYR A 559 32.86 -72.23 3.41
CA TYR A 559 33.40 -71.45 2.29
C TYR A 559 34.76 -72.02 1.84
N ILE A 560 35.03 -71.95 0.54
CA ILE A 560 36.35 -72.22 -0.02
C ILE A 560 36.63 -71.25 -1.16
N ASP A 561 37.85 -70.74 -1.22
CA ASP A 561 38.31 -69.89 -2.31
C ASP A 561 39.78 -70.14 -2.63
N GLN A 562 40.19 -69.76 -3.83
CA GLN A 562 41.57 -69.90 -4.30
C GLN A 562 42.01 -68.65 -5.05
N SER A 563 43.25 -68.21 -4.81
CA SER A 563 43.86 -67.13 -5.60
C SER A 563 43.91 -67.51 -7.09
N PRO A 564 43.91 -66.52 -8.01
CA PRO A 564 44.26 -66.77 -9.41
C PRO A 564 45.64 -67.44 -9.52
N GLU A 565 45.80 -68.32 -10.50
CA GLU A 565 47.01 -69.14 -10.67
C GLU A 565 48.30 -68.30 -10.60
N SER A 566 49.18 -68.67 -9.69
CA SER A 566 50.55 -68.13 -9.51
C SER A 566 50.62 -66.63 -9.17
N THR A 567 49.67 -66.10 -8.40
CA THR A 567 49.67 -64.68 -7.98
C THR A 567 50.12 -64.43 -6.54
N GLY A 568 50.07 -65.44 -5.67
CA GLY A 568 50.40 -65.32 -4.25
C GLY A 568 49.54 -64.31 -3.49
N ILE A 569 48.40 -63.88 -4.04
CA ILE A 569 47.49 -62.91 -3.42
C ILE A 569 46.06 -63.43 -3.55
N MET A 570 45.35 -63.50 -2.42
CA MET A 570 43.92 -63.73 -2.35
C MET A 570 43.26 -62.53 -1.66
N ASP A 571 42.30 -61.91 -2.35
CA ASP A 571 41.44 -60.88 -1.78
C ASP A 571 40.00 -61.26 -2.12
N SER A 572 39.28 -61.80 -1.13
CA SER A 572 37.92 -62.31 -1.31
C SER A 572 36.97 -61.73 -0.28
N THR A 573 35.70 -61.63 -0.67
CA THR A 573 34.60 -61.21 0.21
C THR A 573 33.49 -62.25 0.13
N THR A 574 33.05 -62.74 1.29
CA THR A 574 31.96 -63.74 1.38
C THR A 574 30.97 -63.39 2.49
N VAL A 575 29.72 -63.83 2.36
CA VAL A 575 28.67 -63.65 3.38
C VAL A 575 28.51 -64.96 4.13
N LEU A 576 28.76 -64.94 5.44
CA LEU A 576 28.60 -66.11 6.31
C LEU A 576 27.38 -65.94 7.22
N ALA A 577 26.75 -67.06 7.61
CA ALA A 577 25.72 -67.03 8.64
C ALA A 577 26.35 -66.65 10.00
N PRO A 578 25.63 -65.98 10.92
CA PRO A 578 26.16 -65.73 12.27
C PRO A 578 26.51 -67.04 12.97
N GLY A 579 27.71 -67.13 13.53
CA GLY A 579 28.20 -68.39 14.10
C GLY A 579 29.71 -68.42 14.35
N LYS A 580 30.16 -69.56 14.87
CA LYS A 580 31.57 -69.89 15.05
C LYS A 580 32.13 -70.45 13.76
N TYR A 581 33.30 -69.97 13.36
CA TYR A 581 34.02 -70.49 12.22
C TYR A 581 35.47 -70.74 12.59
N HIS A 582 36.04 -71.78 12.00
CA HIS A 582 37.47 -72.04 12.01
C HIS A 582 37.87 -72.44 10.59
N GLY A 583 39.15 -72.52 10.31
CA GLY A 583 39.55 -72.84 8.95
C GLY A 583 41.02 -73.06 8.78
N TYR A 584 41.40 -73.14 7.52
CA TYR A 584 42.77 -73.37 7.13
C TYR A 584 43.11 -72.59 5.88
N ILE A 585 44.35 -72.14 5.83
CA ILE A 585 44.95 -71.56 4.64
C ILE A 585 46.20 -72.36 4.27
N ARG A 586 46.41 -72.55 2.97
CA ARG A 586 47.62 -73.18 2.45
C ARG A 586 48.10 -72.43 1.22
N SER A 587 49.40 -72.30 1.06
CA SER A 587 50.00 -72.01 -0.25
C SER A 587 50.50 -73.32 -0.88
N SER A 588 50.71 -73.33 -2.20
CA SER A 588 51.36 -74.44 -2.91
C SER A 588 52.76 -74.78 -2.40
N SER A 589 53.42 -73.87 -1.67
CA SER A 589 54.79 -74.03 -1.16
C SER A 589 54.88 -74.19 0.37
N THR A 590 53.77 -74.02 1.11
CA THR A 590 53.73 -74.09 2.59
C THR A 590 52.79 -75.18 3.09
N SER A 591 53.08 -75.69 4.30
CA SER A 591 52.18 -76.57 5.04
C SER A 591 50.88 -75.84 5.40
N LYS A 592 49.79 -76.60 5.55
CA LYS A 592 48.47 -76.12 5.99
C LYS A 592 48.58 -75.34 7.32
N ILE A 593 48.22 -74.06 7.31
CA ILE A 593 48.19 -73.16 8.47
C ILE A 593 46.76 -73.13 9.02
N GLU A 594 46.61 -73.29 10.33
CA GLU A 594 45.32 -73.26 11.03
C GLU A 594 44.91 -71.82 11.34
N ILE A 595 43.65 -71.53 11.05
CA ILE A 595 43.01 -70.27 11.42
C ILE A 595 42.25 -70.54 12.72
N PRO A 596 42.60 -69.86 13.83
CA PRO A 596 41.89 -70.00 15.09
C PRO A 596 40.39 -69.75 14.94
N GLU A 597 39.60 -70.36 15.82
CA GLU A 597 38.17 -70.11 15.85
C GLU A 597 37.87 -68.62 16.04
N PHE A 598 37.03 -68.06 15.17
CA PHE A 598 36.53 -66.71 15.26
C PHE A 598 35.00 -66.67 15.17
N MET A 599 34.41 -65.60 15.69
CA MET A 599 32.97 -65.38 15.66
C MET A 599 32.61 -64.42 14.53
N VAL A 600 31.59 -64.79 13.76
CA VAL A 600 30.85 -63.86 12.90
C VAL A 600 29.59 -63.45 13.65
N GLU A 601 29.55 -62.18 14.07
CA GLU A 601 28.39 -61.55 14.74
C GLU A 601 27.15 -61.45 13.84
#